data_AF-A0A5K1H416-F1
#
_entry.id   AF-A0A5K1H416-F1
#
_cell.length_a   1.000
_cell.length_b   1.000
_cell.length_c   1.000
_cell.angle_alpha   90.00
_cell.angle_beta   90.00
_cell.angle_gamma   90.00
#
_symmetry.space_group_name_H-M   'P 1'
#
loop_
_entity.id
_entity.type
_entity.pdbx_description
1 polymer ?
#
loop_
_entity_poly.entity_id
_entity_poly.type
_entity_poly.pdbx_seq_one_letter_code
_entity_poly.pdbx_strand_id
1 'polypeptide(L)'
;GLDPRTTASLFSNAVCIGEKSINNEGCFILKLEAGAQTLKARSSSSFDIIHHTMWGYFSQRTGLLLQFEDTHLLRMKGKGKGNDSVFWETSMESLIEDYRFVDGVNIAHSGHTVVTLFRYGHSSTGHKTRMEESWTIEEVDFNVWGLSTESFLPPADLKKEDGE
;
A
#
# COMPACT_ATOMS: atom_id res chain seq x y z
N GLY A 1 -5.59 4.88 13.11
CA GLY A 1 -5.02 5.98 12.31
C GLY A 1 -3.65 5.59 11.80
N LEU A 2 -3.20 6.22 10.71
CA LEU A 2 -1.83 6.05 10.23
C LEU A 2 -0.88 6.77 11.19
N ASP A 3 -0.09 5.99 11.96
CA ASP A 3 0.97 6.53 12.82
C ASP A 3 2.13 7.04 11.94
N PRO A 4 2.51 8.33 12.05
CA PRO A 4 3.61 8.91 11.27
C PRO A 4 4.94 8.19 11.45
N ARG A 5 5.21 7.59 12.61
CA ARG A 5 6.50 6.90 12.83
C ARG A 5 6.56 5.63 12.02
N THR A 6 5.50 4.83 12.06
CA THR A 6 5.35 3.62 11.24
C THR A 6 5.42 3.97 9.75
N THR A 7 4.71 5.03 9.34
CA THR A 7 4.76 5.54 7.97
C THR A 7 6.16 5.98 7.54
N ALA A 8 6.87 6.75 8.38
CA ALA A 8 8.25 7.16 8.09
C ALA A 8 9.20 5.94 8.04
N SER A 9 8.99 4.96 8.92
CA SER A 9 9.79 3.72 8.93
C SER A 9 9.60 2.91 7.66
N LEU A 10 8.40 2.89 7.06
CA LEU A 10 8.16 2.23 5.78
C LEU A 10 9.07 2.80 4.68
N PHE A 11 9.27 4.13 4.66
CA PHE A 11 10.10 4.83 3.68
C PHE A 11 11.57 5.00 4.11
N SER A 12 12.03 4.33 5.17
CA SER A 12 13.40 4.45 5.68
C SER A 12 14.49 4.12 4.65
N ASN A 13 14.20 3.20 3.72
CA ASN A 13 15.10 2.81 2.62
C ASN A 13 14.65 3.37 1.25
N ALA A 14 13.76 4.36 1.24
CA ALA A 14 13.28 4.97 0.02
C ALA A 14 14.32 5.92 -0.60
N VAL A 15 14.21 6.13 -1.91
CA VAL A 15 15.02 7.12 -2.63
C VAL A 15 14.20 8.39 -2.78
N CYS A 16 14.78 9.53 -2.37
CA CYS A 16 14.22 10.83 -2.70
C CYS A 16 14.49 11.12 -4.19
N ILE A 17 13.42 11.31 -4.95
CA ILE A 17 13.49 11.44 -6.42
C ILE A 17 13.09 12.84 -6.91
N GLY A 18 12.67 13.73 -6.00
CA GLY A 18 12.33 15.10 -6.32
C GLY A 18 11.35 15.73 -5.36
N GLU A 19 10.77 16.84 -5.81
CA GLU A 19 9.83 17.64 -5.05
C GLU A 19 8.62 18.00 -5.93
N LYS A 20 7.42 18.07 -5.35
CA LYS A 20 6.22 18.56 -6.03
C LYS A 20 5.31 19.31 -5.05
N SER A 21 4.44 20.18 -5.57
CA SER A 21 3.39 20.81 -4.79
C SER A 21 2.11 19.98 -4.86
N ILE A 22 1.52 19.68 -3.71
CA ILE A 22 0.23 18.98 -3.58
C ILE A 22 -0.66 19.85 -2.71
N ASN A 23 -1.85 20.22 -3.18
CA ASN A 23 -2.79 21.06 -2.43
C ASN A 23 -2.14 22.36 -1.89
N ASN A 24 -1.27 22.98 -2.70
CA ASN A 24 -0.46 24.16 -2.35
C ASN A 24 0.58 23.94 -1.24
N GLU A 25 0.91 22.69 -0.91
CA GLU A 25 1.94 22.32 0.03
C GLU A 25 3.14 21.67 -0.68
N GLY A 26 4.34 22.23 -0.48
CA GLY A 26 5.57 21.65 -1.01
C GLY A 26 5.88 20.31 -0.36
N CYS A 27 6.17 19.29 -1.17
CA CYS A 27 6.40 17.92 -0.74
C CYS A 27 7.71 17.34 -1.27
N PHE A 28 8.39 16.52 -0.48
CA PHE A 28 9.39 15.57 -0.97
C PHE A 28 8.71 14.34 -1.53
N ILE A 29 9.24 13.80 -2.62
CA ILE A 29 8.77 12.57 -3.25
C ILE A 29 9.75 11.46 -2.90
N LEU A 30 9.29 10.49 -2.13
CA LEU A 30 10.05 9.29 -1.77
C LEU A 30 9.51 8.09 -2.55
N LYS A 31 10.38 7.39 -3.27
CA LYS A 31 10.04 6.16 -4.01
C LYS A 31 10.67 4.95 -3.31
N LEU A 32 9.88 3.92 -3.07
CA LEU A 32 10.33 2.63 -2.57
C LEU A 32 9.97 1.54 -3.57
N GLU A 33 10.94 0.72 -3.95
CA GLU A 33 10.76 -0.39 -4.87
C GLU A 33 11.11 -1.70 -4.14
N ALA A 34 10.20 -2.67 -4.20
CA ALA A 34 10.41 -3.95 -3.52
C ALA A 34 11.51 -4.75 -4.22
N GLY A 35 12.47 -5.26 -3.42
CA GLY A 35 13.57 -6.05 -3.94
C GLY A 35 13.12 -7.39 -4.55
N ALA A 36 13.88 -7.88 -5.53
CA ALA A 36 13.57 -9.11 -6.26
C ALA A 36 13.37 -10.35 -5.37
N GLN A 37 14.12 -10.47 -4.27
CA GLN A 37 13.95 -11.57 -3.31
C GLN A 37 12.58 -11.51 -2.62
N THR A 38 12.17 -10.32 -2.18
CA THR A 38 10.85 -10.08 -1.58
C THR A 38 9.71 -10.37 -2.56
N LEU A 39 9.86 -9.93 -3.82
CA LEU A 39 8.88 -10.21 -4.87
C LEU A 39 8.74 -11.71 -5.14
N LYS A 40 9.88 -12.42 -5.22
CA LYS A 40 9.89 -13.87 -5.44
C LYS A 40 9.29 -14.64 -4.26
N ALA A 41 9.59 -14.25 -3.03
CA ALA A 41 9.06 -14.90 -1.82
C ALA A 41 7.54 -14.74 -1.67
N ARG A 42 6.97 -13.67 -2.24
CA ARG A 42 5.52 -13.38 -2.26
C ARG A 42 4.81 -13.89 -3.51
N SER A 43 5.56 -14.36 -4.50
CA SER A 43 5.00 -15.00 -5.70
C SER A 43 4.51 -16.41 -5.40
N SER A 44 3.67 -16.97 -6.26
CA SER A 44 3.09 -18.29 -6.05
C SER A 44 3.22 -19.19 -7.28
N SER A 45 2.66 -20.39 -7.22
CA SER A 45 2.57 -21.30 -8.38
C SER A 45 1.66 -20.76 -9.49
N SER A 46 0.73 -19.85 -9.18
CA SER A 46 -0.26 -19.31 -10.13
C SER A 46 0.09 -17.93 -10.67
N PHE A 47 0.99 -17.18 -10.03
CA PHE A 47 1.41 -15.85 -10.48
C PHE A 47 2.84 -15.49 -10.05
N ASP A 48 3.46 -14.56 -10.77
CA ASP A 48 4.67 -13.84 -10.36
C ASP A 48 4.34 -12.39 -10.03
N ILE A 49 4.91 -11.86 -8.94
CA ILE A 49 4.92 -10.42 -8.68
C ILE A 49 6.11 -9.82 -9.44
N ILE A 50 5.83 -9.03 -10.47
CA ILE A 50 6.86 -8.44 -11.33
C ILE A 50 7.41 -7.18 -10.70
N HIS A 51 6.53 -6.34 -10.17
CA HIS A 51 6.87 -5.03 -9.65
C HIS A 51 5.95 -4.68 -8.49
N HIS A 52 6.53 -4.04 -7.48
CA HIS A 52 5.79 -3.42 -6.39
C HIS A 52 6.54 -2.15 -6.04
N THR A 53 5.89 -1.01 -6.27
CA THR A 53 6.46 0.30 -6.01
C THR A 53 5.47 1.15 -5.24
N MET A 54 5.97 1.74 -4.16
CA MET A 54 5.25 2.69 -3.34
C MET A 54 5.88 4.07 -3.49
N TRP A 55 5.04 5.09 -3.43
CA TRP A 55 5.43 6.49 -3.43
C TRP A 55 4.81 7.18 -2.23
N GLY A 56 5.63 7.96 -1.53
CA GLY A 56 5.22 8.75 -0.39
C GLY A 56 5.51 10.21 -0.66
N TYR A 57 4.51 11.05 -0.47
CA TYR A 57 4.63 12.49 -0.62
C TYR A 57 4.55 13.15 0.74
N PHE A 58 5.70 13.59 1.23
CA PHE A 58 5.85 14.11 2.58
C PHE A 58 5.94 15.63 2.55
N SER A 59 5.11 16.31 3.33
CA SER A 59 5.18 17.76 3.49
C SER A 59 6.58 18.18 3.91
N GLN A 60 7.17 19.15 3.19
CA GLN A 60 8.45 19.75 3.57
C GLN A 60 8.36 20.54 4.87
N ARG A 61 7.16 21.01 5.22
CA ARG A 61 6.90 21.84 6.40
C ARG A 61 6.71 21.00 7.66
N THR A 62 5.96 19.90 7.58
CA THR A 62 5.57 19.10 8.75
C THR A 62 6.22 17.74 8.80
N GLY A 63 6.77 17.26 7.69
CA GLY A 63 7.27 15.88 7.55
C GLY A 63 6.16 14.82 7.53
N LEU A 64 4.89 15.21 7.50
CA LEU A 64 3.75 14.29 7.47
C LEU A 64 3.44 13.86 6.03
N LEU A 65 2.95 12.63 5.88
CA LEU A 65 2.53 12.08 4.60
C LEU A 65 1.21 12.73 4.17
N LEU A 66 1.19 13.40 3.01
CA LEU A 66 -0.01 13.99 2.42
C LEU A 66 -0.67 13.07 1.40
N GLN A 67 0.14 12.31 0.67
CA GLN A 67 -0.34 11.40 -0.35
C GLN A 67 0.51 10.12 -0.35
N PHE A 68 -0.14 9.00 -0.56
CA PHE A 68 0.46 7.69 -0.75
C PHE A 68 0.03 7.13 -2.09
N GLU A 69 0.96 6.52 -2.83
CA GLU A 69 0.62 5.69 -3.98
C GLU A 69 1.28 4.32 -3.83
N ASP A 70 0.57 3.29 -4.25
CA ASP A 70 1.09 1.92 -4.31
C ASP A 70 0.68 1.29 -5.65
N THR A 71 1.64 0.68 -6.35
CA THR A 71 1.40 -0.07 -7.58
C THR A 71 1.97 -1.47 -7.47
N HIS A 72 1.11 -2.47 -7.68
CA HIS A 72 1.43 -3.88 -7.74
C HIS A 72 1.17 -4.44 -9.15
N LEU A 73 2.20 -4.94 -9.81
CA LEU A 73 2.08 -5.62 -11.11
C LEU A 73 2.34 -7.12 -10.96
N LEU A 74 1.33 -7.91 -11.35
CA LEU A 74 1.35 -9.36 -11.35
C LEU A 74 1.31 -9.91 -12.77
N ARG A 75 2.01 -11.02 -13.00
CA ARG A 75 1.88 -11.86 -14.19
C ARG A 75 1.24 -13.18 -13.81
N MET A 76 0.14 -13.53 -14.44
CA MET A 76 -0.44 -14.87 -14.28
C MET A 76 0.39 -15.91 -15.02
N LYS A 77 0.65 -17.04 -14.37
CA LYS A 77 1.28 -18.20 -14.99
C LYS A 77 0.21 -18.99 -15.75
N GLY A 78 0.25 -18.93 -17.09
CA GLY A 78 -0.64 -19.72 -17.93
C GLY A 78 -0.31 -21.22 -17.88
N LYS A 79 -1.32 -22.08 -18.08
CA LYS A 79 -1.16 -23.55 -18.22
C LYS A 79 -0.98 -24.02 -19.68
N GLY A 80 -0.95 -23.11 -20.65
CA GLY A 80 -0.99 -23.43 -22.09
C GLY A 80 0.33 -23.23 -22.83
N LYS A 81 0.51 -23.94 -23.96
CA LYS A 81 1.63 -23.75 -24.89
C LYS A 81 1.48 -22.41 -25.63
N GLY A 82 2.24 -21.41 -25.24
CA GLY A 82 2.31 -20.10 -25.92
C GLY A 82 2.78 -19.01 -24.97
N ASN A 83 3.48 -18.01 -25.49
CA ASN A 83 4.08 -16.89 -24.74
C ASN A 83 3.05 -15.85 -24.26
N ASP A 84 1.85 -16.30 -23.90
CA ASP A 84 0.66 -15.48 -23.72
C ASP A 84 0.44 -15.19 -22.25
N SER A 85 0.96 -14.06 -21.79
CA SER A 85 0.88 -13.63 -20.40
C SER A 85 -0.29 -12.67 -20.16
N VAL A 86 -1.11 -12.98 -19.14
CA VAL A 86 -2.11 -12.07 -18.59
C VAL A 86 -1.48 -11.31 -17.42
N PHE A 87 -1.67 -10.00 -17.40
CA PHE A 87 -1.18 -9.11 -16.36
C PHE A 87 -2.35 -8.56 -15.54
N TRP A 88 -2.10 -8.39 -14.25
CA TRP A 88 -2.96 -7.67 -13.33
C TRP A 88 -2.16 -6.57 -12.66
N GLU A 89 -2.62 -5.34 -12.78
CA GLU A 89 -2.07 -4.18 -12.12
C GLU A 89 -3.08 -3.65 -11.13
N THR A 90 -2.69 -3.58 -9.87
CA THR A 90 -3.45 -2.89 -8.83
C THR A 90 -2.71 -1.60 -8.52
N SER A 91 -3.37 -0.45 -8.70
CA SER A 91 -2.85 0.85 -8.27
C SER A 91 -3.76 1.43 -7.20
N MET A 92 -3.16 1.94 -6.13
CA MET A 92 -3.83 2.63 -5.04
C MET A 92 -3.26 4.04 -4.93
N GLU A 93 -4.12 5.02 -4.72
CA GLU A 93 -3.77 6.40 -4.41
C GLU A 93 -4.59 6.85 -3.21
N SER A 94 -3.93 7.28 -2.14
CA SER A 94 -4.57 7.74 -0.91
C SER A 94 -4.12 9.16 -0.57
N LEU A 95 -5.08 10.07 -0.43
CA LEU A 95 -4.89 11.37 0.21
C LEU A 95 -5.12 11.22 1.72
N ILE A 96 -4.19 11.78 2.50
CA ILE A 96 -4.19 11.67 3.95
C ILE A 96 -4.45 13.06 4.53
N GLU A 97 -5.51 13.16 5.34
CA GLU A 97 -6.09 14.43 5.76
C GLU A 97 -6.38 14.43 7.27
N ASP A 98 -6.75 15.62 7.77
CA ASP A 98 -7.18 15.83 9.15
C ASP A 98 -6.19 15.26 10.18
N TYR A 99 -4.92 15.69 10.07
CA TYR A 99 -3.93 15.40 11.10
C TYR A 99 -4.26 16.17 12.38
N ARG A 100 -4.52 15.42 13.46
CA ARG A 100 -4.78 15.95 14.79
C ARG A 100 -3.70 15.50 15.77
N PHE A 101 -3.38 16.36 16.72
CA PHE A 101 -2.40 16.06 17.75
C PHE A 101 -3.03 15.24 18.87
N VAL A 102 -2.62 13.99 19.01
CA VAL A 102 -3.10 13.03 20.02
C VAL A 102 -1.88 12.46 20.74
N ASP A 103 -1.81 12.64 22.06
CA ASP A 103 -0.73 12.14 22.94
C ASP A 103 0.70 12.36 22.43
N GLY A 104 0.98 13.55 21.89
CA GLY A 104 2.32 13.89 21.42
C GLY A 104 2.60 13.54 19.96
N VAL A 105 1.64 12.97 19.23
CA VAL A 105 1.80 12.51 17.84
C VAL A 105 0.69 13.09 16.96
N ASN A 106 1.03 13.53 15.74
CA ASN A 106 0.03 13.95 14.76
C ASN A 106 -0.54 12.72 14.04
N ILE A 107 -1.80 12.38 14.26
CA ILE A 107 -2.46 11.21 13.64
C ILE A 107 -3.48 11.68 12.62
N ALA A 108 -3.46 11.09 11.43
CA ALA A 108 -4.48 11.35 10.41
C ALA A 108 -5.83 10.76 10.84
N HIS A 109 -6.87 11.59 10.81
CA HIS A 109 -8.24 11.21 11.17
C HIS A 109 -9.15 11.06 9.96
N SER A 110 -8.71 11.42 8.76
CA SER A 110 -9.46 11.12 7.55
C SER A 110 -8.57 10.91 6.35
N GLY A 111 -9.17 10.39 5.29
CA GLY A 111 -8.54 10.34 3.99
C GLY A 111 -9.46 9.80 2.92
N HIS A 112 -8.96 9.85 1.69
CA HIS A 112 -9.66 9.39 0.52
C HIS A 112 -8.73 8.50 -0.29
N THR A 113 -9.16 7.28 -0.57
CA THR A 113 -8.40 6.26 -1.28
C THR A 113 -9.12 5.85 -2.56
N VAL A 114 -8.39 5.85 -3.66
CA VAL A 114 -8.83 5.33 -4.95
C VAL A 114 -8.02 4.09 -5.27
N VAL A 115 -8.68 2.97 -5.50
CA VAL A 115 -8.05 1.72 -5.96
C VAL A 115 -8.52 1.42 -7.38
N THR A 116 -7.57 1.11 -8.25
CA THR A 116 -7.84 0.67 -9.62
C THR A 116 -7.23 -0.71 -9.83
N LEU A 117 -8.03 -1.63 -10.33
CA LEU A 117 -7.59 -2.94 -10.77
C LEU A 117 -7.70 -2.99 -12.29
N PHE A 118 -6.57 -3.20 -12.96
CA PHE A 118 -6.49 -3.24 -14.41
C PHE A 118 -5.91 -4.57 -14.87
N ARG A 119 -6.68 -5.28 -15.70
CA ARG A 119 -6.28 -6.54 -16.32
C ARG A 119 -6.03 -6.32 -17.81
N TYR A 120 -4.87 -6.73 -18.30
CA TYR A 120 -4.48 -6.61 -19.70
C TYR A 120 -3.57 -7.78 -20.16
N GLY A 121 -3.35 -7.91 -21.47
CA GLY A 121 -2.62 -9.04 -22.08
C GLY A 121 -3.42 -9.71 -23.19
N HIS A 122 -2.82 -10.67 -23.91
CA HIS A 122 -3.38 -11.22 -25.15
C HIS A 122 -4.77 -11.83 -24.96
N SER A 123 -5.65 -11.60 -25.94
CA SER A 123 -7.06 -12.01 -25.95
C SER A 123 -7.96 -11.43 -24.86
N SER A 124 -7.46 -10.59 -23.94
CA SER A 124 -8.31 -9.87 -22.98
C SER A 124 -8.65 -8.48 -23.51
N THR A 125 -9.93 -8.21 -23.75
CA THR A 125 -10.43 -6.82 -23.74
C THR A 125 -10.09 -6.25 -22.37
N GLY A 126 -9.24 -5.23 -22.30
CA GLY A 126 -8.74 -4.71 -21.03
C GLY A 126 -9.90 -4.45 -20.05
N HIS A 127 -9.86 -5.11 -18.89
CA HIS A 127 -10.89 -4.94 -17.86
C HIS A 127 -10.34 -4.03 -16.78
N LYS A 128 -11.01 -2.90 -16.55
CA LYS A 128 -10.64 -1.93 -15.52
C LYS A 128 -11.78 -1.79 -14.53
N THR A 129 -11.49 -1.99 -13.26
CA THR A 129 -12.41 -1.74 -12.15
C THR A 129 -11.80 -0.66 -11.26
N ARG A 130 -12.63 0.28 -10.80
CA ARG A 130 -12.23 1.34 -9.88
C ARG A 130 -13.11 1.29 -8.64
N MET A 131 -12.51 1.44 -7.47
CA MET A 131 -13.14 1.58 -6.18
C MET A 131 -12.64 2.87 -5.54
N GLU A 132 -13.53 3.57 -4.85
CA GLU A 132 -13.22 4.79 -4.10
C GLU A 132 -13.73 4.61 -2.68
N GLU A 133 -12.93 5.01 -1.71
CA GLU A 133 -13.22 4.92 -0.28
C GLU A 133 -12.86 6.24 0.38
N SER A 134 -13.77 6.79 1.17
CA SER A 134 -13.45 7.85 2.13
C SER A 134 -13.56 7.27 3.53
N TRP A 135 -12.53 7.48 4.34
CA TRP A 135 -12.48 6.97 5.70
C TRP A 135 -12.34 8.11 6.69
N THR A 136 -12.96 7.95 7.86
CA THR A 136 -12.84 8.85 9.01
C THR A 136 -12.57 8.05 10.26
N ILE A 137 -11.88 8.67 11.21
CA ILE A 137 -11.54 8.09 12.52
C ILE A 137 -12.04 9.09 13.56
N GLU A 138 -12.97 8.64 14.39
CA GLU A 138 -13.56 9.49 15.44
C GLU A 138 -12.66 9.55 16.67
N GLU A 139 -12.13 8.40 17.10
CA GLU A 139 -11.38 8.26 18.35
C GLU A 139 -10.06 7.52 18.12
N VAL A 140 -9.01 7.99 18.78
CA VAL A 140 -7.67 7.39 18.77
C VAL A 140 -7.16 7.35 20.19
N ASP A 141 -6.84 6.15 20.67
CA ASP A 141 -6.22 5.92 21.97
C ASP A 141 -4.92 5.12 21.82
N PHE A 142 -3.95 5.43 22.67
CA PHE A 142 -2.70 4.68 22.78
C PHE A 142 -2.69 3.81 24.03
N ASN A 143 -2.01 2.65 23.94
CA ASN A 143 -1.83 1.74 25.06
C ASN A 143 -3.16 1.35 25.74
N VAL A 144 -4.18 1.07 24.93
CA VAL A 144 -5.52 0.71 25.40
C VAL A 144 -5.43 -0.48 26.35
N TRP A 145 -5.90 -0.27 27.58
CA TRP A 145 -5.91 -1.29 28.62
C TRP A 145 -6.79 -2.47 28.23
N GLY A 146 -6.27 -3.69 28.43
CA GLY A 146 -7.00 -4.93 28.15
C GLY A 146 -6.79 -5.49 26.74
N LEU A 147 -6.12 -4.77 25.83
CA LEU A 147 -5.63 -5.37 24.59
C LEU A 147 -4.42 -6.27 24.90
N SER A 148 -4.49 -7.52 24.47
CA SER A 148 -3.39 -8.50 24.60
C SER A 148 -3.05 -9.10 23.25
N THR A 149 -1.98 -9.89 23.18
CA THR A 149 -1.59 -10.62 21.95
C THR A 149 -2.70 -11.53 21.44
N GLU A 150 -3.56 -12.03 22.33
CA GLU A 150 -4.71 -12.87 21.98
C GLU A 150 -5.75 -12.13 21.13
N SER A 151 -5.80 -10.79 21.21
CA SER A 151 -6.69 -9.95 20.39
C SER A 151 -6.27 -9.89 18.91
N PHE A 152 -5.06 -10.36 18.58
CA PHE A 152 -4.48 -10.30 17.24
C PHE A 152 -4.21 -11.68 16.65
N LEU A 153 -4.88 -12.72 17.16
CA LEU A 153 -4.77 -14.06 16.60
C LEU A 153 -5.37 -14.13 15.19
N PRO A 154 -4.74 -14.89 14.28
CA PRO A 154 -5.32 -15.15 12.96
C PRO A 154 -6.67 -15.87 13.08
N PRO A 155 -7.56 -15.75 12.07
CA PRO A 155 -8.80 -16.53 12.03
C PRO A 155 -8.54 -18.02 12.30
N ALA A 156 -9.35 -18.62 13.18
CA ALA A 156 -9.15 -19.99 13.67
C ALA A 156 -9.14 -21.08 12.56
N ASP A 157 -9.69 -20.76 11.39
CA ASP A 157 -9.80 -21.69 10.25
C ASP A 157 -8.56 -21.73 9.35
N LEU A 158 -7.54 -20.91 9.62
CA LEU A 158 -6.27 -20.96 8.89
C LEU A 158 -5.46 -22.19 9.34
N LYS A 159 -5.81 -23.36 8.77
CA LYS A 159 -4.93 -24.52 8.81
C LYS A 159 -3.62 -24.16 8.11
N LYS A 160 -2.50 -24.31 8.80
CA LYS A 160 -1.19 -24.33 8.15
C LYS A 160 -1.23 -25.46 7.12
N GLU A 161 -0.99 -25.13 5.86
CA GLU A 161 -0.53 -26.16 4.92
C GLU A 161 0.86 -26.56 5.42
N ASP A 162 0.90 -27.59 6.26
CA ASP A 162 2.14 -28.26 6.63
C ASP A 162 2.74 -28.80 5.34
N GLY A 163 3.84 -28.18 4.89
CA GLY A 163 4.62 -28.67 3.78
C GLY A 163 5.25 -30.01 4.15
N GLU A 164 4.93 -31.04 3.36
CA GLU A 164 5.79 -32.21 3.16
C GLU A 164 7.04 -31.82 2.35
#